data_AF-A0A949D168-F1
#
_entry.id   AF-A0A949D168-F1
#
_cell.length_a   1.000
_cell.length_b   1.000
_cell.length_c   1.000
_cell.angle_alpha   90.00
_cell.angle_beta   90.00
_cell.angle_gamma   90.00
#
_symmetry.space_group_name_H-M   'P 1'
#
loop_
_entity.id
_entity.type
_entity.pdbx_description
1 polymer ?
#
loop_
_entity_poly.entity_id
_entity_poly.type
_entity_poly.pdbx_seq_one_letter_code
_entity_poly.pdbx_strand_id
1 'polypeptide(L)' 'MIALIQRVTAAAVEVDGATVGRIGPGLLALVA' A
#
# COMPACT_ATOMS: atom_id res chain seq x y z
N MET A 1 7.65 17.00 -3.19
CA MET A 1 6.93 15.77 -2.78
C MET A 1 7.91 14.61 -2.85
N ILE A 2 8.03 13.81 -1.80
CA ILE A 2 8.93 12.65 -1.73
C ILE A 2 8.06 11.42 -1.41
N ALA A 3 8.38 10.26 -2.00
CA ALA A 3 7.74 8.99 -1.67
C ALA A 3 8.77 7.89 -1.43
N LEU A 4 8.56 7.07 -0.40
CA LEU A 4 9.26 5.80 -0.23
C LEU A 4 8.48 4.72 -0.99
N ILE A 5 9.13 4.11 -1.98
CA ILE A 5 8.51 3.12 -2.87
C ILE A 5 8.96 1.72 -2.49
N GLN A 6 8.00 0.79 -2.41
CA GLN A 6 8.24 -0.62 -2.13
C GLN A 6 7.64 -1.47 -3.26
N ARG A 7 8.45 -2.33 -3.89
CA ARG A 7 7.94 -3.36 -4.80
C ARG A 7 7.36 -4.50 -3.99
N VAL A 8 6.09 -4.84 -4.25
CA VAL A 8 5.34 -5.83 -3.47
C VAL A 8 4.71 -6.87 -4.39
N THR A 9 4.51 -8.08 -3.88
CA THR A 9 3.66 -9.11 -4.50
C THR A 9 2.19 -8.95 -4.10
N ALA A 10 1.93 -8.33 -2.94
CA ALA A 10 0.63 -7.88 -2.48
C ALA A 10 0.80 -6.81 -1.38
N ALA A 11 -0.17 -5.91 -1.24
CA ALA A 11 -0.29 -5.02 -0.09
C ALA A 11 -1.77 -4.72 0.21
N ALA A 12 -2.08 -4.39 1.46
CA ALA A 12 -3.42 -4.01 1.88
C ALA A 12 -3.36 -2.94 2.99
N VAL A 13 -4.42 -2.15 3.10
CA VAL A 13 -4.64 -1.17 4.16
C VAL A 13 -5.91 -1.58 4.90
N GLU A 14 -5.82 -1.68 6.22
CA GLU A 14 -6.95 -1.98 7.11
C GLU A 14 -7.18 -0.81 8.07
N VAL A 15 -8.44 -0.44 8.23
CA VAL A 15 -8.91 0.56 9.20
C VAL A 15 -10.08 -0.04 9.95
N ASP A 16 -10.02 -0.06 11.29
CA ASP A 16 -11.03 -0.67 12.16
C ASP A 16 -11.36 -2.14 11.79
N GLY A 17 -10.35 -2.89 11.35
CA GLY A 17 -10.50 -4.28 10.92
C GLY A 17 -11.16 -4.48 9.54
N ALA A 18 -11.49 -3.40 8.82
CA ALA A 18 -12.01 -3.44 7.46
C ALA A 18 -10.90 -3.12 6.44
N THR A 19 -10.77 -3.94 5.39
CA THR A 19 -9.87 -3.63 4.28
C THR A 19 -10.43 -2.47 3.46
N VAL A 20 -9.73 -1.33 3.47
CA VAL A 20 -10.11 -0.12 2.71
C VAL A 20 -9.37 -0.01 1.38
N GLY A 21 -8.31 -0.79 1.19
CA GLY A 21 -7.57 -0.87 -0.06
C GLY A 21 -6.71 -2.13 -0.12
N ARG A 22 -6.59 -2.71 -1.32
CA ARG A 22 -5.76 -3.89 -1.58
C ARG A 22 -5.22 -3.85 -2.99
N ILE A 23 -3.98 -4.27 -3.15
CA ILE A 23 -3.33 -4.48 -4.45
C ILE A 23 -2.67 -5.86 -4.51
N GLY A 24 -2.58 -6.40 -5.73
CA GLY A 24 -1.74 -7.55 -6.07
C GLY A 24 -0.28 -7.14 -6.33
N PRO A 25 0.44 -7.79 -7.27
CA PRO A 25 1.80 -7.40 -7.61
C PRO A 25 1.88 -5.95 -8.10
N GLY A 26 2.79 -5.17 -7.54
CA GLY A 26 2.90 -3.74 -7.87
C GLY A 26 3.86 -2.97 -7.00
N LEU A 27 3.58 -1.67 -6.85
CA LEU A 27 4.34 -0.75 -6.02
C LEU A 27 3.43 -0.15 -4.94
N LEU A 28 3.88 -0.17 -3.70
CA LEU A 28 3.31 0.61 -2.59
C LEU A 28 4.11 1.92 -2.47
N ALA A 29 3.41 3.05 -2.39
CA ALA A 29 4.02 4.36 -2.21
C ALA A 29 3.61 4.93 -0.85
N LEU A 30 4.59 5.14 0.03
CA LEU A 30 4.41 5.90 1.27
C LEU A 30 4.73 7.36 0.99
N VAL A 31 3.70 8.20 1.01
CA VAL A 31 3.77 9.64 0.72
C VAL A 31 3.64 10.41 2.02
N ALA A 32 4.45 11.47 2.19
CA ALA A 32 4.40 12.40 3.31
C ALA A 32 4.11 13.83 2.83
#